data_AF-X6NTX1-F1
#
_entry.id   AF-X6NTX1-F1
#
_cell.length_a   1.000
_cell.length_b   1.000
_cell.length_c   1.000
_cell.angle_alpha   90.00
_cell.angle_beta   90.00
_cell.angle_gamma   90.00
#
_symmetry.space_group_name_H-M   'P 1'
#
loop_
_entity.id
_entity.type
_entity.pdbx_description
1 polymer ?
#
loop_
_entity_poly.entity_id
_entity_poly.type
_entity_poly.pdbx_seq_one_letter_code
_entity_poly.pdbx_strand_id
1 'polypeptide(L)'
;MAVHGKFQIAVYAIRDIKHGEELCFDYNSVTEDEKEWEQSICLCGMRNCRNFYLAYAGTGSYTDVLHNKHHFLHRTAALYHACSKSKPLQAQDQDLFVKYSIGNSVLTGMPDWMKKFSLEILQYIELEYSLLPLELMKLGMVNYTAKDAEEEAFGVKRTRIQNLVLTLV
;
A
#
# COMPACT_ATOMS: atom_id res chain seq x y z
N MET A 1 -9.68 -16.34 -3.85
CA MET A 1 -10.66 -16.83 -4.86
C MET A 1 -12.07 -16.67 -4.29
N ALA A 2 -13.05 -16.36 -5.13
CA ALA A 2 -14.45 -16.36 -4.72
C ALA A 2 -15.08 -17.71 -5.09
N VAL A 3 -15.60 -18.44 -4.10
CA VAL A 3 -16.33 -19.71 -4.31
C VAL A 3 -17.77 -19.47 -3.88
N HIS A 4 -18.72 -19.73 -4.79
CA HIS A 4 -20.14 -19.40 -4.60
C HIS A 4 -20.38 -17.94 -4.17
N GLY A 5 -19.65 -16.99 -4.75
CA GLY A 5 -19.80 -15.56 -4.46
C GLY A 5 -19.24 -15.12 -3.11
N LYS A 6 -18.53 -15.98 -2.38
CA LYS A 6 -17.88 -15.65 -1.10
C LYS A 6 -16.37 -15.71 -1.23
N PHE A 7 -15.67 -14.71 -0.70
CA PHE A 7 -14.22 -14.73 -0.59
C PHE A 7 -13.78 -15.84 0.38
N GLN A 8 -12.77 -16.60 -0.03
CA GLN A 8 -12.16 -17.65 0.77
C GLN A 8 -10.63 -17.49 0.80
N ILE A 9 -10.05 -17.84 1.94
CA ILE A 9 -8.61 -18.02 2.12
C ILE A 9 -8.30 -19.49 1.83
N ALA A 10 -7.37 -19.73 0.92
CA ALA A 10 -6.90 -21.07 0.57
C ALA A 10 -5.38 -21.05 0.52
N VAL A 11 -4.76 -22.08 1.07
CA VAL A 11 -3.30 -22.27 1.11
C VAL A 11 -2.94 -23.36 0.12
N TYR A 12 -1.95 -23.11 -0.73
CA TYR A 12 -1.52 -24.02 -1.79
C TYR A 12 -0.04 -24.36 -1.62
N ALA A 13 0.32 -25.60 -1.92
CA ALA A 13 1.72 -26.01 -1.94
C ALA A 13 2.45 -25.37 -3.12
N ILE A 14 3.65 -24.83 -2.87
CA ILE A 14 4.53 -24.25 -3.89
C ILE A 14 5.67 -25.20 -4.31
N ARG A 15 5.70 -26.39 -3.72
CA ARG A 15 6.67 -27.46 -3.96
C ARG A 15 6.08 -28.80 -3.51
N ASP A 16 6.76 -29.88 -3.85
CA ASP A 16 6.47 -31.22 -3.30
C ASP A 16 6.71 -31.28 -1.78
N ILE A 17 5.88 -32.03 -1.07
CA ILE A 17 5.86 -32.13 0.39
C ILE A 17 5.83 -33.62 0.77
N LYS A 18 6.82 -34.06 1.56
CA LYS A 18 6.94 -35.47 1.94
C LYS A 18 6.03 -35.82 3.11
N HIS A 19 5.67 -37.10 3.21
CA HIS A 19 4.92 -37.59 4.36
C HIS A 19 5.69 -37.35 5.67
N GLY A 20 5.04 -36.69 6.64
CA GLY A 20 5.62 -36.33 7.93
C GLY A 20 6.38 -34.99 7.93
N GLU A 21 6.45 -34.30 6.80
CA GLU A 21 7.01 -32.95 6.71
C GLU A 21 6.01 -31.90 7.26
N GLU A 22 6.53 -30.89 7.96
CA GLU A 22 5.72 -29.79 8.45
C GLU A 22 5.25 -28.87 7.31
N LEU A 23 3.98 -28.48 7.34
CA LEU A 23 3.42 -27.51 6.39
C LEU A 23 3.70 -26.10 6.90
N CYS A 24 4.59 -25.40 6.21
CA CYS A 24 4.95 -24.01 6.53
C CYS A 24 4.48 -23.06 5.42
N PHE A 25 4.09 -21.85 5.81
CA PHE A 25 3.85 -20.74 4.90
C PHE A 25 4.30 -19.43 5.55
N ASP A 26 4.58 -18.42 4.73
CA ASP A 26 4.92 -17.09 5.22
C ASP A 26 3.65 -16.36 5.67
N TYR A 27 3.59 -15.94 6.93
CA TYR A 27 2.44 -15.25 7.49
C TYR A 27 2.31 -13.83 6.94
N ASN A 28 3.39 -13.27 6.40
CA ASN A 28 3.50 -11.92 5.88
C ASN A 28 2.79 -10.88 6.75
N SER A 29 2.99 -11.01 8.06
CA SER A 29 2.28 -10.25 9.08
C SER A 29 3.12 -9.03 9.48
N VAL A 30 2.43 -7.94 9.82
CA VAL A 30 3.02 -6.63 10.15
C VAL A 30 2.44 -6.17 11.47
N THR A 31 3.27 -5.58 12.33
CA THR A 31 2.83 -4.91 13.56
C THR A 31 3.41 -3.52 13.68
N GLU A 32 2.66 -2.61 14.29
CA GLU A 32 3.11 -1.28 14.70
C GLU A 32 3.54 -1.26 16.19
N ASP A 33 3.29 -2.35 16.92
CA ASP A 33 3.70 -2.49 18.32
C ASP A 33 5.13 -3.04 18.39
N GLU A 34 6.06 -2.17 18.79
CA GLU A 34 7.47 -2.51 18.96
C GLU A 34 7.66 -3.70 19.91
N LYS A 35 6.88 -3.78 21.00
CA LYS A 35 7.01 -4.87 21.97
C LYS A 35 6.53 -6.20 21.40
N GLU A 36 5.47 -6.17 20.60
CA GLU A 36 4.97 -7.36 19.90
C GLU A 36 6.02 -7.84 18.89
N TRP A 37 6.61 -6.91 18.13
CA TRP A 37 7.66 -7.22 17.18
C TRP A 37 8.90 -7.83 17.86
N GLU A 38 9.40 -7.25 18.94
CA GLU A 38 10.55 -7.77 19.70
C GLU A 38 10.32 -9.20 20.21
N GLN A 39 9.06 -9.55 20.51
CA GLN A 39 8.67 -10.89 20.96
C GLN A 39 8.41 -11.88 19.81
N SER A 40 8.48 -11.43 18.55
CA SER A 40 8.09 -12.21 17.37
C SER A 40 9.22 -13.04 16.74
N ILE A 41 10.19 -13.50 17.54
CA ILE A 41 11.35 -14.27 17.06
C ILE A 41 10.88 -15.51 16.29
N CYS A 42 11.34 -15.64 15.06
CA CYS A 42 11.01 -16.74 14.16
C CYS A 42 11.93 -17.94 14.43
N LEU A 43 11.32 -19.10 14.67
CA LEU A 43 12.03 -20.34 14.98
C LEU A 43 12.03 -21.32 13.80
N CYS A 44 11.87 -20.85 12.56
CA CYS A 44 11.76 -21.71 11.38
C CYS A 44 13.06 -22.45 11.02
N GLY A 45 14.20 -22.05 11.60
CA GLY A 45 15.50 -22.71 11.38
C GLY A 45 16.09 -22.58 9.97
N MET A 46 15.47 -21.80 9.08
CA MET A 46 15.99 -21.60 7.72
C MET A 46 17.20 -20.67 7.70
N ARG A 47 18.18 -20.96 6.84
CA ARG A 47 19.39 -20.10 6.66
C ARG A 47 19.06 -18.67 6.25
N ASN A 48 18.00 -18.47 5.47
CA ASN A 48 17.58 -17.17 4.97
C ASN A 48 16.38 -16.62 5.76
N CYS A 49 16.27 -16.92 7.06
CA CYS A 49 15.21 -16.40 7.91
C CYS A 49 15.37 -14.89 8.13
N ARG A 50 14.23 -14.17 8.22
CA ARG A 50 14.15 -12.74 8.59
C ARG A 50 14.33 -12.48 10.10
N ASN A 51 14.64 -13.51 10.88
CA ASN A 51 14.71 -13.53 12.35
C ASN A 51 13.40 -13.30 13.10
N PHE A 52 12.46 -12.54 12.53
CA PHE A 52 11.15 -12.26 13.11
C PHE A 52 10.05 -12.69 12.13
N TYR A 53 8.93 -13.22 12.65
CA TYR A 53 7.79 -13.58 11.80
C TYR A 53 6.84 -12.39 11.57
N LEU A 54 6.94 -11.34 12.40
CA LEU A 54 6.32 -10.03 12.16
C LEU A 54 7.34 -9.08 11.55
N ALA A 55 6.90 -8.32 10.54
CA ALA A 55 7.59 -7.10 10.13
C ALA A 55 7.16 -5.93 11.03
N TYR A 56 8.10 -5.07 11.41
CA TYR A 56 7.80 -3.87 12.17
C TYR A 56 7.51 -2.69 11.23
N ALA A 57 6.29 -2.16 11.29
CA ALA A 57 5.92 -0.90 10.67
C ALA A 57 5.81 0.17 11.77
N GLY A 58 6.96 0.71 12.20
CA GLY A 58 6.99 1.74 13.23
C GLY A 58 6.20 3.00 12.87
N THR A 59 5.97 3.84 13.88
CA THR A 59 5.25 5.11 13.71
C THR A 59 5.98 6.00 12.71
N GLY A 60 5.40 6.18 11.52
CA GLY A 60 6.01 6.96 10.43
C GLY A 60 6.75 6.14 9.37
N SER A 61 6.76 4.81 9.44
CA SER A 61 7.26 3.99 8.33
C SER A 61 6.55 4.34 7.02
N TYR A 62 7.31 4.39 5.92
CA TYR A 62 6.82 4.69 4.58
C TYR A 62 6.22 6.09 4.40
N THR A 63 6.57 7.05 5.27
CA THR A 63 6.07 8.43 5.19
C THR A 63 7.11 9.43 4.69
N ASP A 64 8.33 9.01 4.36
CA ASP A 64 9.40 9.90 3.89
C ASP A 64 8.97 10.70 2.65
N VAL A 65 8.42 10.02 1.64
CA VAL A 65 7.94 10.69 0.43
C VAL A 65 6.73 11.57 0.73
N LEU A 66 5.83 11.14 1.64
CA LEU A 66 4.68 11.93 2.08
C LEU A 66 5.10 13.23 2.74
N HIS A 67 6.05 13.18 3.67
CA HIS A 67 6.55 14.34 4.38
C HIS A 67 7.32 15.30 3.47
N ASN A 68 8.01 14.79 2.45
CA ASN A 68 8.79 15.64 1.55
C ASN A 68 8.00 16.19 0.36
N LYS A 69 7.08 15.41 -0.21
CA LYS A 69 6.40 15.74 -1.48
C LYS A 69 4.93 16.09 -1.31
N HIS A 70 4.31 15.72 -0.21
CA HIS A 70 2.88 15.88 -0.01
C HIS A 70 2.55 16.20 1.45
N HIS A 71 3.34 17.12 2.01
CA HIS A 71 3.18 17.64 3.36
C HIS A 71 1.87 18.42 3.54
N PHE A 72 1.53 18.74 4.79
CA PHE A 72 0.28 19.42 5.14
C PHE A 72 -0.05 20.63 4.25
N LEU A 73 0.89 21.57 4.11
CA LEU A 73 0.66 22.77 3.28
C LEU A 73 0.38 22.42 1.80
N HIS A 74 1.06 21.41 1.24
CA HIS A 74 0.82 20.97 -0.13
C HIS A 74 -0.58 20.36 -0.27
N ARG A 75 -1.00 19.52 0.69
CA ARG A 75 -2.35 18.93 0.70
C ARG A 75 -3.45 19.97 0.85
N THR A 76 -3.23 20.98 1.68
CA THR A 76 -4.16 22.10 1.85
C THR A 76 -4.25 22.93 0.57
N ALA A 77 -3.12 23.17 -0.10
CA ALA A 77 -3.10 23.86 -1.38
C ALA A 77 -3.82 23.06 -2.47
N ALA A 78 -3.57 21.74 -2.56
CA ALA A 78 -4.26 20.81 -3.45
C ALA A 78 -5.79 20.85 -3.26
N LEU A 79 -6.26 20.75 -2.00
CA LEU A 79 -7.67 20.86 -1.68
C LEU A 79 -8.25 22.23 -2.08
N TYR A 80 -7.55 23.31 -1.76
CA TYR A 80 -7.97 24.66 -2.16
C TYR A 80 -8.05 24.80 -3.69
N HIS A 81 -7.10 24.24 -4.43
CA HIS A 81 -7.12 24.24 -5.89
C HIS A 81 -8.30 23.46 -6.45
N ALA A 82 -8.56 22.27 -5.91
CA ALA A 82 -9.69 21.44 -6.28
C ALA A 82 -11.04 22.14 -6.01
N CYS A 83 -11.16 22.93 -4.94
CA CYS A 83 -12.36 23.70 -4.60
C CYS A 83 -12.52 24.99 -5.41
N SER A 84 -11.45 25.79 -5.53
CA SER A 84 -11.53 27.18 -6.00
C SER A 84 -11.19 27.38 -7.47
N LYS A 85 -10.39 26.49 -8.08
CA LYS A 85 -9.93 26.61 -9.48
C LYS A 85 -10.47 25.49 -10.36
N SER A 86 -11.56 24.88 -9.92
CA SER A 86 -12.06 23.63 -10.47
C SER A 86 -12.63 23.84 -11.89
N LYS A 87 -11.81 23.60 -12.93
CA LYS A 87 -12.31 23.41 -14.31
C LYS A 87 -13.04 22.07 -14.39
N PRO A 88 -14.11 21.90 -15.19
CA PRO A 88 -14.79 20.61 -15.34
C PRO A 88 -13.81 19.47 -15.58
N LEU A 89 -14.10 18.29 -15.02
CA LEU A 89 -13.28 17.07 -15.23
C LEU A 89 -13.09 16.83 -16.72
N GLN A 90 -11.84 16.66 -17.14
CA GLN A 90 -11.50 16.36 -18.52
C GLN A 90 -11.54 14.84 -18.75
N ALA A 91 -11.64 14.41 -20.01
CA ALA A 91 -11.67 12.98 -20.33
C ALA A 91 -10.41 12.25 -19.83
N GLN A 92 -9.24 12.87 -19.97
CA GLN A 92 -7.94 12.36 -19.47
C GLN A 92 -7.91 12.16 -17.94
N ASP A 93 -8.72 12.93 -17.20
CA ASP A 93 -8.80 12.82 -15.74
C ASP A 93 -9.54 11.53 -15.34
N GLN A 94 -10.36 10.97 -16.23
CA GLN A 94 -11.07 9.72 -15.97
C GLN A 94 -10.16 8.50 -16.10
N ASP A 95 -9.04 8.60 -16.82
CA ASP A 95 -8.13 7.47 -17.05
C ASP A 95 -7.56 6.91 -15.75
N LEU A 96 -7.26 7.77 -14.77
CA LEU A 96 -6.77 7.33 -13.46
C LEU A 96 -7.86 6.62 -12.65
N PHE A 97 -9.10 7.09 -12.68
CA PHE A 97 -10.20 6.40 -12.03
C PHE A 97 -10.43 5.02 -12.65
N VAL A 98 -10.40 4.92 -13.97
CA VAL A 98 -10.48 3.65 -14.70
C VAL A 98 -9.32 2.73 -14.34
N LYS A 99 -8.08 3.24 -14.34
CA LYS A 99 -6.87 2.49 -13.98
C LYS A 99 -6.99 1.82 -12.61
N TYR A 100 -7.59 2.51 -11.66
CA TYR A 100 -7.76 2.02 -10.28
C TYR A 100 -9.12 1.40 -10.00
N SER A 101 -9.96 1.20 -11.02
CA SER A 101 -11.31 0.64 -10.88
C SER A 101 -12.20 1.42 -9.89
N ILE A 102 -11.99 2.73 -9.78
CA ILE A 102 -12.80 3.64 -8.97
C ILE A 102 -13.98 4.09 -9.82
N GLY A 103 -15.08 3.32 -9.74
CA GLY A 103 -16.27 3.53 -10.56
C GLY A 103 -17.42 4.25 -9.84
N ASN A 104 -18.61 4.15 -10.43
CA ASN A 104 -19.83 4.81 -9.94
C ASN A 104 -20.22 4.41 -8.50
N SER A 105 -19.82 3.24 -8.02
CA SER A 105 -20.02 2.83 -6.63
C SER A 105 -19.35 3.76 -5.62
N VAL A 106 -18.36 4.53 -6.05
CA VAL A 106 -17.69 5.57 -5.25
C VAL A 106 -18.05 6.96 -5.78
N LEU A 107 -18.04 7.15 -7.11
CA LEU A 107 -18.09 8.48 -7.73
C LEU A 107 -19.51 9.09 -7.85
N THR A 108 -20.57 8.30 -7.76
CA THR A 108 -21.94 8.79 -7.92
C THR A 108 -22.33 9.68 -6.72
N GLY A 109 -22.84 10.88 -6.99
CA GLY A 109 -23.22 11.84 -5.97
C GLY A 109 -22.06 12.68 -5.41
N MET A 110 -20.80 12.35 -5.73
CA MET A 110 -19.65 13.16 -5.31
C MET A 110 -19.62 14.52 -6.02
N PRO A 111 -19.38 15.62 -5.29
CA PRO A 111 -19.12 16.94 -5.87
C PRO A 111 -17.86 16.94 -6.76
N ASP A 112 -17.84 17.80 -7.77
CA ASP A 112 -16.73 17.89 -8.72
C ASP A 112 -15.38 18.24 -8.09
N TRP A 113 -15.38 19.10 -7.06
CA TRP A 113 -14.16 19.44 -6.33
C TRP A 113 -13.56 18.21 -5.64
N MET A 114 -14.41 17.32 -5.11
CA MET A 114 -13.97 16.13 -4.40
C MET A 114 -13.39 15.08 -5.35
N LYS A 115 -13.98 14.93 -6.55
CA LYS A 115 -13.42 14.10 -7.62
C LYS A 115 -12.04 14.61 -8.06
N LYS A 116 -11.87 15.93 -8.20
CA LYS A 116 -10.57 16.53 -8.55
C LYS A 116 -9.53 16.34 -7.46
N PHE A 117 -9.90 16.59 -6.21
CA PHE A 117 -9.01 16.34 -5.10
C PHE A 117 -8.58 14.86 -5.02
N SER A 118 -9.51 13.94 -5.28
CA SER A 118 -9.21 12.50 -5.37
C SER A 118 -8.20 12.19 -6.46
N LEU A 119 -8.28 12.87 -7.62
CA LEU A 119 -7.31 12.72 -8.70
C LEU A 119 -5.92 13.25 -8.32
N GLU A 120 -5.84 14.38 -7.65
CA GLU A 120 -4.57 14.90 -7.13
C GLU A 120 -3.93 13.92 -6.14
N ILE A 121 -4.74 13.26 -5.30
CA ILE A 121 -4.26 12.18 -4.43
C ILE A 121 -3.79 10.97 -5.24
N LEU A 122 -4.52 10.54 -6.28
CA LEU A 122 -4.11 9.42 -7.14
C LEU A 122 -2.80 9.72 -7.88
N GLN A 123 -2.60 10.95 -8.33
CA GLN A 123 -1.35 11.40 -8.93
C GLN A 123 -0.21 11.38 -7.91
N TYR A 124 -0.46 11.82 -6.68
CA TYR A 124 0.50 11.69 -5.58
C TYR A 124 0.85 10.22 -5.31
N ILE A 125 -0.12 9.31 -5.28
CA ILE A 125 0.13 7.89 -5.05
C ILE A 125 1.05 7.29 -6.13
N GLU A 126 0.91 7.70 -7.39
CA GLU A 126 1.83 7.29 -8.46
C GLU A 126 3.24 7.85 -8.26
N LEU A 127 3.35 9.12 -7.86
CA LEU A 127 4.62 9.73 -7.50
C LEU A 127 5.29 8.99 -6.33
N GLU A 128 4.55 8.73 -5.26
CA GLU A 128 5.00 7.98 -4.08
C GLU A 128 5.52 6.61 -4.49
N TYR A 129 4.76 5.87 -5.29
CA TYR A 129 5.17 4.56 -5.78
C TYR A 129 6.48 4.58 -6.57
N SER A 130 6.73 5.63 -7.37
CA SER A 130 7.98 5.77 -8.12
C SER A 130 9.21 6.13 -7.26
N LEU A 131 9.00 6.79 -6.12
CA LEU A 131 10.07 7.32 -5.29
C LEU A 131 10.37 6.45 -4.07
N LEU A 132 9.34 5.82 -3.51
CA LEU A 132 9.44 5.08 -2.25
C LEU A 132 10.45 3.93 -2.29
N PRO A 133 10.57 3.11 -3.37
CA PRO A 133 11.62 2.09 -3.42
C PRO A 133 13.03 2.67 -3.25
N LEU A 134 13.28 3.85 -3.83
CA LEU A 134 14.58 4.52 -3.73
C LEU A 134 14.84 5.03 -2.31
N GLU A 135 13.82 5.50 -1.60
CA GLU A 135 13.94 5.90 -0.19
C GLU A 135 14.18 4.69 0.71
N LEU A 136 13.47 3.57 0.48
CA LEU A 136 13.64 2.34 1.24
C LEU A 136 15.04 1.74 1.10
N MET A 137 15.59 1.77 -0.12
CA MET A 137 16.96 1.29 -0.37
C MET A 137 18.04 2.09 0.39
N LYS A 138 17.77 3.34 0.79
CA LYS A 138 18.72 4.15 1.58
C LYS A 138 18.81 3.71 3.04
N LEU A 139 17.86 2.93 3.53
CA LEU A 139 17.83 2.46 4.92
C LEU A 139 18.94 1.44 5.24
N GLY A 140 19.59 0.87 4.21
CA GLY A 140 20.78 0.01 4.38
C GLY A 140 20.48 -1.32 5.08
N MET A 141 19.27 -1.86 4.93
CA MET A 141 18.84 -3.11 5.55
C MET A 141 19.62 -4.32 5.00
N VAL A 142 20.04 -5.22 5.89
CA VAL A 142 20.81 -6.43 5.53
C VAL A 142 19.92 -7.40 4.74
N ASN A 143 20.44 -7.93 3.63
CA ASN A 143 19.71 -8.81 2.69
C ASN A 143 18.45 -8.20 2.06
N TYR A 144 18.31 -6.88 2.08
CA TYR A 144 17.20 -6.17 1.46
C TYR A 144 17.51 -5.82 0.00
N THR A 145 16.67 -6.28 -0.91
CA THR A 145 16.88 -6.14 -2.35
C THR A 145 15.98 -5.05 -2.95
N ALA A 146 16.33 -4.60 -4.16
CA ALA A 146 15.48 -3.67 -4.91
C ALA A 146 14.07 -4.24 -5.17
N LYS A 147 13.98 -5.57 -5.32
CA LYS A 147 12.69 -6.25 -5.49
C LYS A 147 11.85 -6.17 -4.22
N ASP A 148 12.45 -6.34 -3.04
CA ASP A 148 11.74 -6.19 -1.77
C ASP A 148 11.20 -4.76 -1.61
N ALA A 149 12.02 -3.77 -1.96
CA ALA A 149 11.62 -2.35 -1.95
C ALA A 149 10.45 -2.04 -2.90
N GLU A 150 10.45 -2.64 -4.10
CA GLU A 150 9.34 -2.53 -5.06
C GLU A 150 8.06 -3.19 -4.55
N GLU A 151 8.17 -4.38 -3.95
CA GLU A 151 7.03 -5.11 -3.38
C GLU A 151 6.42 -4.36 -2.18
N GLU A 152 7.25 -3.79 -1.30
CA GLU A 152 6.78 -2.94 -0.20
C GLU A 152 6.09 -1.67 -0.71
N ALA A 153 6.71 -0.96 -1.66
CA ALA A 153 6.09 0.23 -2.25
C ALA A 153 4.76 -0.09 -2.95
N PHE A 154 4.65 -1.27 -3.57
CA PHE A 154 3.41 -1.75 -4.14
C PHE A 154 2.33 -2.00 -3.06
N GLY A 155 2.71 -2.58 -1.92
CA GLY A 155 1.84 -2.74 -0.75
C GLY A 155 1.33 -1.41 -0.21
N VAL A 156 2.22 -0.42 -0.08
CA VAL A 156 1.87 0.94 0.35
C VAL A 156 0.91 1.57 -0.64
N LYS A 157 1.20 1.54 -1.94
CA LYS A 157 0.32 2.05 -3.01
C LYS A 157 -1.10 1.49 -2.90
N ARG A 158 -1.25 0.17 -2.73
CA ARG A 158 -2.57 -0.48 -2.57
C ARG A 158 -3.31 0.01 -1.33
N THR A 159 -2.60 0.12 -0.21
CA THR A 159 -3.15 0.61 1.05
C THR A 159 -3.61 2.07 0.92
N ARG A 160 -2.85 2.94 0.25
CA ARG A 160 -3.25 4.34 -0.01
C ARG A 160 -4.53 4.43 -0.84
N ILE A 161 -4.64 3.63 -1.90
CA ILE A 161 -5.83 3.59 -2.76
C ILE A 161 -7.05 3.12 -1.98
N GLN A 162 -6.89 2.05 -1.17
CA GLN A 162 -7.94 1.55 -0.31
C GLN A 162 -8.40 2.62 0.69
N ASN A 163 -7.46 3.29 1.36
CA ASN A 163 -7.77 4.36 2.31
C ASN A 163 -8.47 5.55 1.65
N LEU A 164 -8.07 5.91 0.42
CA LEU A 164 -8.78 6.92 -0.37
C LEU A 164 -10.22 6.50 -0.59
N VAL A 165 -10.47 5.29 -1.12
CA VAL A 165 -11.83 4.80 -1.37
C VAL A 165 -12.67 4.76 -0.09
N LEU A 166 -12.11 4.28 1.02
CA LEU A 166 -12.79 4.25 2.32
C LEU A 166 -13.13 5.64 2.86
N THR A 167 -12.37 6.68 2.46
CA THR A 167 -12.63 8.06 2.87
C THR A 167 -13.73 8.72 2.01
N LEU A 168 -13.96 8.21 0.80
CA LEU A 168 -14.90 8.78 -0.16
C LEU A 168 -16.32 8.20 -0.06
N VAL A 169 -16.50 7.05 0.59
CA VAL A 169 -17.77 6.33 0.78
C VAL A 169 -18.30 6.56 2.18
#